data_AF-A0A497R738-F1
#
_entry.id   AF-A0A497R738-F1
#
_cell.length_a   1.000
_cell.length_b   1.000
_cell.length_c   1.000
_cell.angle_alpha   90.00
_cell.angle_beta   90.00
_cell.angle_gamma   90.00
#
_symmetry.space_group_name_H-M   'P 1'
#
loop_
_entity.id
_entity.type
_entity.pdbx_description
1 polymer ?
#
loop_
_entity_poly.entity_id
_entity_poly.type
_entity_poly.pdbx_seq_one_letter_code
_entity_poly.pdbx_strand_id
1 'polypeptide(L)'
;MFYKNSYLEKMADVLQKKDVENLVKQLTNKEEIEKMFKSDGEYIVKTYRDGSITIDEAKKNFDLLKAYTLTQLKFHFERVKEMAEHFGVSYVDEGIDDELVERIMEMLVEYESKLE
;
A
#
# COMPACT_ATOMS: atom_id res chain seq x y z
N MET A 1 -15.93 2.79 -9.03
CA MET A 1 -15.43 3.43 -7.79
C MET A 1 -13.92 3.42 -7.88
N PHE A 2 -13.29 4.60 -7.86
CA PHE A 2 -11.84 4.72 -7.89
C PHE A 2 -11.26 4.32 -6.53
N TYR A 3 -10.32 3.37 -6.52
CA TYR A 3 -9.54 3.01 -5.34
C TYR A 3 -8.16 2.54 -5.81
N LYS A 4 -7.11 3.12 -5.25
CA LYS A 4 -5.71 2.86 -5.63
C LYS A 4 -4.99 2.40 -4.39
N ASN A 5 -4.48 1.16 -4.42
CA ASN A 5 -3.69 0.59 -3.34
C ASN A 5 -2.76 -0.47 -3.94
N SER A 6 -1.55 -0.05 -4.30
CA SER A 6 -0.57 -0.89 -4.98
C SER A 6 -0.11 -2.07 -4.13
N TYR A 7 -0.06 -1.92 -2.81
CA TYR A 7 0.28 -3.02 -1.90
C TYR A 7 -0.76 -4.14 -2.00
N LEU A 8 -2.05 -3.79 -1.92
CA LEU A 8 -3.15 -4.76 -2.02
C LEU A 8 -3.23 -5.40 -3.41
N GLU A 9 -3.00 -4.63 -4.47
CA GLU A 9 -2.93 -5.13 -5.86
C GLU A 9 -1.82 -6.19 -6.01
N LYS A 10 -0.60 -5.88 -5.55
CA LYS A 10 0.54 -6.82 -5.59
C LYS A 10 0.33 -8.06 -4.74
N MET A 11 -0.32 -7.93 -3.57
CA MET A 11 -0.70 -9.08 -2.75
C MET A 11 -1.64 -10.02 -3.51
N ALA A 12 -2.58 -9.49 -4.29
CA ALA A 12 -3.46 -10.30 -5.13
C ALA A 12 -2.68 -11.03 -6.25
N ASP A 13 -1.59 -10.44 -6.77
CA ASP A 13 -0.72 -11.10 -7.75
C ASP A 13 0.09 -12.26 -7.14
N VAL A 14 0.53 -12.14 -5.89
CA VAL A 14 1.14 -13.26 -5.14
C VAL A 14 0.16 -14.43 -5.02
N LEU A 15 -1.10 -14.15 -4.67
CA LEU A 15 -2.17 -15.17 -4.59
C LEU A 15 -2.44 -15.85 -5.94
N GLN A 16 -2.22 -15.14 -7.05
CA GLN A 16 -2.33 -15.67 -8.41
C GLN A 16 -1.06 -16.42 -8.86
N LYS A 17 -0.06 -16.60 -7.98
CA LYS A 17 1.22 -17.27 -8.24
C LYS A 17 2.04 -16.62 -9.35
N LYS A 18 1.91 -15.31 -9.53
CA LYS A 18 2.72 -14.53 -10.47
C LYS A 18 3.92 -13.97 -9.75
N ASP A 19 5.12 -14.16 -10.30
CA ASP A 19 6.37 -13.52 -9.84
C ASP A 19 6.56 -13.53 -8.30
N VAL A 20 6.23 -14.66 -7.67
CA VAL A 20 6.04 -14.76 -6.21
C VAL A 20 7.27 -14.30 -5.43
N GLU A 21 8.46 -14.73 -5.84
CA GLU A 21 9.70 -14.39 -5.12
C GLU A 21 9.96 -12.87 -5.10
N ASN A 22 9.83 -12.21 -6.24
CA ASN A 22 10.03 -10.77 -6.35
C ASN A 22 8.96 -9.97 -5.59
N LEU A 23 7.69 -10.37 -5.75
CA LEU A 23 6.57 -9.71 -5.09
C LEU A 23 6.63 -9.86 -3.58
N VAL A 24 6.97 -11.04 -3.05
CA VAL A 24 7.17 -11.25 -1.61
C VAL A 24 8.27 -10.33 -1.09
N LYS A 25 9.42 -10.23 -1.77
CA LYS A 25 10.51 -9.32 -1.34
C LYS A 25 10.06 -7.87 -1.29
N GLN A 26 9.29 -7.40 -2.26
CA GLN A 26 8.76 -6.04 -2.27
C GLN A 26 7.71 -5.81 -1.17
N LEU A 27 6.80 -6.77 -0.98
CA LEU A 27 5.70 -6.68 -0.01
C LEU A 27 6.15 -6.92 1.43
N THR A 28 7.37 -7.42 1.63
CA THR A 28 7.96 -7.63 2.96
C THR A 28 9.12 -6.70 3.27
N ASN A 29 9.42 -5.74 2.38
CA ASN A 29 10.44 -4.72 2.60
C ASN A 29 9.76 -3.40 2.99
N LYS A 30 10.02 -2.90 4.20
CA LYS A 30 9.42 -1.69 4.75
C LYS A 30 9.61 -0.46 3.87
N GLU A 31 10.79 -0.27 3.30
CA GLU A 31 11.09 0.87 2.41
C GLU A 31 10.28 0.79 1.12
N GLU A 32 10.13 -0.42 0.56
CA GLU A 32 9.32 -0.63 -0.64
C GLU A 32 7.83 -0.43 -0.38
N ILE A 33 7.34 -0.87 0.78
CA ILE A 33 5.96 -0.63 1.21
C ILE A 33 5.71 0.88 1.32
N GLU A 34 6.58 1.62 2.00
CA GLU A 34 6.47 3.08 2.13
C GLU A 34 6.44 3.76 0.75
N LYS A 35 7.34 3.36 -0.16
CA LYS A 35 7.35 3.84 -1.56
C LYS A 35 6.06 3.54 -2.32
N MET A 36 5.42 2.40 -2.08
CA MET A 36 4.13 2.06 -2.70
C MET A 36 3.04 3.04 -2.27
N PHE A 37 2.88 3.27 -0.96
CA PHE A 37 1.90 4.24 -0.45
C PHE A 37 2.20 5.67 -0.92
N LYS A 38 3.48 6.03 -1.00
CA LYS A 38 3.90 7.33 -1.56
C LYS A 38 3.44 7.49 -3.01
N SER A 39 3.74 6.49 -3.83
CA SER A 39 3.38 6.48 -5.26
C SER A 39 1.86 6.52 -5.44
N ASP A 40 1.11 5.83 -4.57
CA ASP A 40 -0.36 5.85 -4.58
C ASP A 40 -0.89 7.24 -4.24
N GLY A 41 -0.36 7.89 -3.21
CA GLY A 41 -0.72 9.28 -2.85
C GLY A 41 -0.43 10.27 -3.98
N GLU A 42 0.75 10.19 -4.59
CA GLU A 42 1.12 11.01 -5.76
C GLU A 42 0.18 10.78 -6.94
N TYR A 43 -0.15 9.52 -7.22
CA TYR A 43 -1.05 9.14 -8.30
C TYR A 43 -2.46 9.70 -8.08
N ILE A 44 -3.01 9.59 -6.87
CA ILE A 44 -4.34 10.10 -6.53
C ILE A 44 -4.38 11.62 -6.74
N VAL A 45 -3.41 12.37 -6.21
CA VAL A 45 -3.34 13.83 -6.36
C VAL A 45 -3.22 14.22 -7.83
N LYS A 46 -2.37 13.53 -8.61
CA LYS A 46 -2.21 13.79 -10.04
C LYS A 46 -3.50 13.55 -10.81
N THR A 47 -4.15 12.42 -10.56
CA THR A 47 -5.41 12.01 -11.21
C THR A 47 -6.56 12.95 -10.87
N TYR A 48 -6.56 13.53 -9.67
CA TYR A 48 -7.50 14.60 -9.33
C TYR A 48 -7.20 15.88 -10.11
N ARG A 49 -5.93 16.32 -10.13
CA ARG A 49 -5.51 17.57 -10.78
C ARG A 49 -5.69 17.58 -12.30
N ASP A 50 -5.61 16.41 -12.94
CA ASP A 50 -5.88 16.27 -14.37
C ASP A 50 -7.39 16.14 -14.70
N GLY A 51 -8.26 16.08 -13.68
CA GLY A 51 -9.71 16.03 -13.84
C GLY A 51 -10.27 14.63 -14.10
N SER A 52 -9.45 13.57 -14.03
CA SER A 52 -9.90 12.19 -14.26
C SER A 52 -10.77 11.63 -13.13
N ILE A 53 -10.66 12.19 -11.92
CA ILE A 53 -11.51 11.86 -10.77
C ILE A 53 -12.01 13.12 -10.07
N THR A 54 -13.15 13.01 -9.40
CA THR A 54 -13.69 14.08 -8.56
C THR A 54 -12.93 14.22 -7.24
N ILE A 55 -13.06 15.37 -6.57
CA ILE A 55 -12.50 15.59 -5.23
C ILE A 55 -13.05 14.58 -4.21
N ASP A 56 -14.34 14.23 -4.31
CA ASP A 56 -14.97 13.25 -3.42
C ASP A 56 -14.38 11.84 -3.61
N GLU A 57 -14.09 11.45 -4.86
CA GLU A 57 -13.40 10.19 -5.15
C GLU A 57 -11.97 10.18 -4.62
N ALA A 58 -11.24 11.29 -4.75
CA ALA A 58 -9.88 11.42 -4.23
C ALA A 58 -9.86 11.33 -2.69
N LYS A 59 -10.70 12.11 -2.00
CA LYS A 59 -10.84 12.09 -0.52
C LYS A 59 -11.24 10.70 -0.02
N LYS A 60 -12.23 10.08 -0.67
CA LYS A 60 -12.65 8.71 -0.32
C LYS A 60 -11.51 7.70 -0.47
N ASN A 61 -10.66 7.85 -1.49
CA ASN A 61 -9.51 6.96 -1.68
C ASN A 61 -8.47 7.14 -0.55
N PHE A 62 -8.15 8.39 -0.17
CA PHE A 62 -7.29 8.65 0.99
C PHE A 62 -7.87 8.10 2.29
N ASP A 63 -9.17 8.25 2.54
CA ASP A 63 -9.82 7.66 3.71
C ASP A 63 -9.69 6.14 3.75
N LEU A 64 -9.86 5.48 2.61
CA LEU A 64 -9.68 4.03 2.50
C LEU A 64 -8.23 3.61 2.69
N LEU A 65 -7.26 4.35 2.15
CA LEU A 65 -5.83 4.09 2.35
C LEU A 65 -5.40 4.26 3.80
N LYS A 66 -5.85 5.33 4.47
CA LYS A 66 -5.63 5.56 5.90
C LYS A 66 -6.22 4.42 6.74
N ALA A 67 -7.47 4.05 6.48
CA ALA A 67 -8.13 2.94 7.17
C ALA A 67 -7.41 1.60 6.94
N TYR A 68 -6.98 1.33 5.70
CA TYR A 68 -6.21 0.14 5.36
C TYR A 68 -4.87 0.09 6.10
N THR A 69 -4.14 1.20 6.12
CA THR A 69 -2.84 1.32 6.79
C THR A 69 -2.97 1.00 8.29
N LEU A 70 -3.98 1.56 8.95
CA LEU A 70 -4.20 1.37 10.39
C LEU A 70 -4.70 -0.03 10.76
N THR A 71 -5.53 -0.64 9.92
CA THR A 71 -6.28 -1.85 10.32
C THR A 71 -5.86 -3.13 9.62
N GLN A 72 -5.30 -3.04 8.41
CA GLN A 72 -5.07 -4.19 7.54
C GLN A 72 -3.60 -4.42 7.19
N LEU A 73 -2.76 -3.37 7.14
CA LEU A 73 -1.39 -3.49 6.63
C LEU A 73 -0.59 -4.56 7.38
N LYS A 74 -0.57 -4.51 8.72
CA LYS A 74 0.13 -5.52 9.54
C LYS A 74 -0.40 -6.93 9.31
N PHE A 75 -1.72 -7.09 9.28
CA PHE A 75 -2.35 -8.39 9.06
C PHE A 75 -1.99 -8.97 7.69
N HIS A 76 -2.07 -8.15 6.64
CA HIS A 76 -1.73 -8.59 5.29
C HIS A 76 -0.24 -8.85 5.11
N PHE A 77 0.63 -8.13 5.82
CA PHE A 77 2.07 -8.42 5.86
C PHE A 77 2.34 -9.83 6.38
N GLU A 78 1.74 -10.21 7.51
CA GLU A 78 1.86 -11.58 8.04
C GLU A 78 1.33 -12.61 7.05
N ARG A 79 0.24 -12.32 6.34
CA ARG A 79 -0.26 -13.21 5.27
C ARG A 79 0.73 -13.37 4.12
N VAL A 80 1.46 -12.32 3.75
CA VAL A 80 2.50 -12.42 2.72
C VAL A 80 3.66 -13.29 3.23
N LYS A 81 4.05 -13.21 4.50
CA LYS A 81 5.05 -14.11 5.10
C LYS A 81 4.60 -15.56 5.10
N GLU A 82 3.36 -15.84 5.51
CA GLU A 82 2.78 -17.19 5.45
C GLU A 82 2.82 -17.75 4.02
N MET A 83 2.53 -16.92 3.01
CA MET A 83 2.65 -17.30 1.60
C MET A 83 4.12 -17.55 1.21
N ALA A 84 5.04 -16.72 1.67
CA ALA A 84 6.47 -16.88 1.42
C ALA A 84 6.97 -18.25 1.90
N GLU A 85 6.61 -18.63 3.13
CA GLU A 85 6.92 -19.92 3.72
C GLU A 85 6.28 -21.07 2.93
N HIS A 86 5.01 -20.93 2.53
CA HIS A 86 4.31 -21.93 1.72
C HIS A 86 5.00 -22.17 0.37
N PHE A 87 5.49 -21.12 -0.27
CA PHE A 87 6.18 -21.20 -1.57
C PHE A 87 7.70 -21.42 -1.46
N GLY A 88 8.25 -21.49 -0.25
CA GLY A 88 9.69 -21.67 -0.01
C GLY A 88 10.55 -20.49 -0.47
N VAL A 89 10.01 -19.27 -0.44
CA VAL A 89 10.73 -18.03 -0.80
C VAL A 89 11.07 -17.23 0.45
N SER A 90 12.17 -16.46 0.39
CA SER A 90 12.56 -15.59 1.50
C SER A 90 11.80 -14.26 1.50
N TYR A 91 11.61 -13.71 2.70
CA TYR A 91 11.11 -12.36 2.94
C TYR A 91 12.21 -11.48 3.54
N VAL A 92 12.00 -10.17 3.55
CA VAL A 92 13.03 -9.17 3.92
C VAL A 92 12.91 -8.77 5.39
N ASP A 93 11.79 -8.18 5.79
CA ASP A 93 11.54 -7.76 7.18
C ASP A 93 10.64 -8.75 7.92
N GLU A 94 10.75 -8.75 9.25
CA GLU A 94 10.01 -9.66 10.12
C GLU A 94 8.60 -9.19 10.46
N GLY A 95 8.28 -7.92 10.28
CA GLY A 95 6.99 -7.35 10.67
C GLY A 95 6.87 -5.87 10.35
N ILE A 96 5.67 -5.33 10.54
CA ILE A 96 5.40 -3.89 10.44
C ILE A 96 5.38 -3.28 11.85
N ASP A 97 6.28 -2.34 12.09
CA ASP A 97 6.31 -1.56 13.33
C ASP A 97 5.34 -0.36 13.27
N ASP A 98 5.10 0.24 14.43
CA ASP A 98 4.24 1.42 14.54
C ASP A 98 4.87 2.65 13.87
N GLU A 99 6.19 2.72 13.82
CA GLU A 99 6.92 3.83 13.18
C GLU A 99 6.62 3.90 11.68
N LEU A 100 6.67 2.78 10.96
CA LEU A 100 6.31 2.74 9.55
C LEU A 100 4.84 3.12 9.33
N VAL A 101 3.93 2.66 10.19
CA VAL A 101 2.50 3.03 10.11
C VAL A 101 2.33 4.53 10.29
N GLU A 102 3.00 5.13 11.27
CA GLU A 102 2.98 6.56 11.52
C GLU A 102 3.51 7.36 10.31
N ARG A 103 4.68 6.98 9.77
CA ARG A 103 5.25 7.64 8.58
C ARG A 103 4.32 7.58 7.37
N ILE A 104 3.70 6.42 7.11
CA ILE A 104 2.73 6.29 6.01
C ILE A 104 1.52 7.18 6.25
N MET A 105 1.00 7.22 7.49
CA MET A 105 -0.17 8.03 7.83
C MET A 105 0.11 9.53 7.68
N GLU A 106 1.23 10.02 8.19
CA GLU A 106 1.66 11.42 8.04
C GLU A 106 1.79 11.81 6.57
N MET A 107 2.43 10.96 5.77
CA MET A 107 2.58 11.15 4.33
C MET A 107 1.23 11.20 3.61
N LEU A 108 0.29 10.30 3.94
CA LEU A 108 -1.05 10.30 3.32
C LEU A 108 -1.82 11.58 3.66
N VAL A 109 -1.73 12.08 4.90
CA VAL A 109 -2.31 13.37 5.30
C VAL A 109 -1.67 14.52 4.52
N GLU A 110 -0.35 14.50 4.33
CA GLU A 110 0.35 15.51 3.52
C GLU A 110 -0.14 15.50 2.07
N TYR A 111 -0.30 14.34 1.43
CA TYR A 111 -0.83 14.27 0.07
C TYR A 111 -2.30 14.69 -0.01
N GLU A 112 -3.14 14.30 0.95
CA GLU A 112 -4.54 14.69 0.98
C GLU A 112 -4.71 16.22 1.08
N SER A 113 -3.84 16.90 1.83
CA SER A 113 -3.85 18.37 1.93
C SER A 113 -3.61 19.08 0.58
N LYS A 114 -3.01 18.39 -0.39
CA LYS A 114 -2.73 18.93 -1.74
C LYS A 114 -3.95 18.89 -2.67
N LEU A 115 -5.10 18.40 -2.19
CA LEU A 115 -6.40 18.41 -2.89
C LEU A 115 -7.16 19.74 -2.71
N GLU A 116 -6.76 20.56 -1.74
CA GLU A 116 -7.32 21.90 -1.46
C GLU A 116 -6.83 22.97 -2.45
#